data_AF-A0A538S4N0-F1
#
_entry.id   AF-A0A538S4N0-F1
#
_cell.length_a   1.000
_cell.length_b   1.000
_cell.length_c   1.000
_cell.angle_alpha   90.00
_cell.angle_beta   90.00
_cell.angle_gamma   90.00
#
_symmetry.space_group_name_H-M   'P 1'
#
loop_
_entity.id
_entity.type
_entity.pdbx_description
1 polymer ?
#
loop_
_entity_poly.entity_id
_entity_poly.type
_entity_poly.pdbx_seq_one_letter_code
_entity_poly.pdbx_strand_id
1 'polypeptide(L)'
;MKRFALEPGSSLLDQLFVRIKPERLACLMLGAAEVVAALVRKRNSGHISAAVFAASMLRLRLEVLDAKDFPKLACDNPLIDASLPLLSKHAINSTDGVVLQATLSVAAQARALANDYVLVASDQRLLKAAQAEGLLTFDPETQDQAALSPLLGP
;
A
#
# COMPACT_ATOMS: atom_id res chain seq x y z
N MET A 1 3.37 6.79 -1.64
CA MET A 1 4.11 8.07 -1.83
C MET A 1 5.62 7.87 -1.85
N LYS A 2 6.20 7.30 -0.79
CA LYS A 2 7.64 6.96 -0.65
C LYS A 2 8.35 6.35 -1.86
N ARG A 3 7.67 5.55 -2.69
CA ARG A 3 8.23 4.99 -3.94
C ARG A 3 8.46 6.05 -5.04
N PHE A 4 7.70 7.14 -5.02
CA PHE A 4 7.65 8.15 -6.08
C PHE A 4 8.09 9.55 -5.62
N ALA A 5 8.43 9.70 -4.34
CA ALA A 5 9.04 10.89 -3.75
C ALA A 5 10.01 10.45 -2.66
N LEU A 6 11.16 11.12 -2.53
CA LEU A 6 12.16 10.81 -1.51
C LEU A 6 11.59 11.13 -0.12
N GLU A 7 11.34 10.10 0.67
CA GLU A 7 10.75 10.14 2.00
C GLU A 7 11.45 9.09 2.89
N PRO A 8 11.36 9.19 4.22
CA PRO A 8 11.75 8.10 5.11
C PRO A 8 11.12 6.78 4.65
N GLY A 9 11.91 5.70 4.57
CA GLY A 9 11.46 4.40 4.09
C GLY A 9 11.42 4.19 2.57
N SER A 10 11.76 5.20 1.76
CA SER A 10 11.83 5.04 0.29
C SER A 10 12.76 3.89 -0.13
N SER A 11 13.94 3.76 0.48
CA SER A 11 14.91 2.71 0.15
C SER A 11 14.39 1.30 0.43
N LEU A 12 13.59 1.12 1.48
CA LEU A 12 12.98 -0.17 1.83
C LEU A 12 11.86 -0.53 0.85
N LEU A 13 11.01 0.43 0.47
CA LEU A 13 10.05 0.20 -0.61
C LEU A 13 10.76 -0.07 -1.94
N ASP A 14 11.89 0.59 -2.20
CA ASP A 14 12.63 0.35 -3.42
C ASP A 14 13.15 -1.10 -3.50
N GLN A 15 13.69 -1.61 -2.40
CA GLN A 15 14.10 -3.00 -2.29
C GLN A 15 12.93 -3.97 -2.42
N LEU A 16 11.79 -3.65 -1.82
CA LEU A 16 10.57 -4.47 -1.93
C LEU A 16 10.15 -4.63 -3.40
N PHE A 17 10.07 -3.53 -4.15
CA PHE A 17 9.71 -3.56 -5.57
C PHE A 17 10.76 -4.22 -6.48
N VAL A 18 12.03 -4.28 -6.05
CA VAL A 18 13.10 -4.98 -6.79
C VAL A 18 13.08 -6.48 -6.52
N ARG A 19 12.79 -6.90 -5.29
CA ARG A 19 12.87 -8.30 -4.86
C ARG A 19 11.58 -9.08 -5.06
N ILE A 20 10.44 -8.40 -5.01
CA ILE A 20 9.12 -9.02 -5.16
C ILE A 20 8.64 -8.80 -6.59
N LYS A 21 8.26 -9.89 -7.25
CA LYS A 21 7.66 -9.80 -8.58
C LYS A 21 6.33 -9.04 -8.51
N PRO A 22 5.98 -8.21 -9.51
CA PRO A 22 4.77 -7.40 -9.49
C PRO A 22 3.48 -8.17 -9.18
N GLU A 23 3.39 -9.45 -9.57
CA GLU A 23 2.18 -10.26 -9.37
C GLU A 23 1.93 -10.62 -7.90
N ARG A 24 2.97 -10.49 -7.06
CA ARG A 24 2.91 -10.66 -5.61
C ARG A 24 2.67 -9.34 -4.87
N LEU A 25 2.56 -8.22 -5.60
CA LEU A 25 2.17 -6.92 -5.08
C LEU A 25 0.72 -6.64 -5.45
N ALA A 26 0.01 -5.94 -4.57
CA ALA A 26 -1.35 -5.52 -4.87
C ALA A 26 -1.64 -4.18 -4.22
N CYS A 27 -2.52 -3.40 -4.85
CA CYS A 27 -3.07 -2.20 -4.25
C CYS A 27 -4.54 -2.02 -4.65
N LEU A 28 -5.26 -1.20 -3.90
CA LEU A 28 -6.50 -0.62 -4.40
C LEU A 28 -6.17 0.54 -5.35
N MET A 29 -6.98 0.73 -6.38
CA MET A 29 -6.90 1.93 -7.23
C MET A 29 -7.11 3.21 -6.42
N LEU A 30 -7.85 3.13 -5.30
CA LEU A 30 -8.00 4.23 -4.34
C LEU A 30 -6.65 4.69 -3.77
N GLY A 31 -5.79 3.76 -3.35
CA GLY A 31 -4.45 4.10 -2.85
C GLY A 31 -3.56 4.71 -3.94
N ALA A 32 -3.70 4.26 -5.19
CA ALA A 32 -2.98 4.86 -6.32
C ALA A 32 -3.46 6.31 -6.59
N ALA A 33 -4.77 6.56 -6.47
CA ALA A 33 -5.33 7.90 -6.58
C ALA A 33 -4.83 8.85 -5.47
N GLU A 34 -4.65 8.34 -4.24
CA GLU A 34 -4.05 9.11 -3.15
C GLU A 34 -2.60 9.52 -3.44
N VAL A 35 -1.82 8.65 -4.08
CA VAL A 35 -0.46 8.98 -4.53
C VAL A 35 -0.49 10.11 -5.56
N VAL A 36 -1.39 10.04 -6.56
CA VAL A 36 -1.55 11.12 -7.54
C VAL A 36 -1.91 12.43 -6.85
N ALA A 37 -2.90 12.41 -5.96
CA ALA A 37 -3.35 13.60 -5.24
C ALA A 37 -2.22 14.21 -4.39
N ALA A 38 -1.42 13.38 -3.73
CA ALA A 38 -0.29 13.83 -2.94
C ALA A 38 0.85 14.39 -3.81
N LEU A 39 1.15 13.81 -4.98
CA LEU A 39 2.09 14.38 -5.95
C LEU A 39 1.61 15.76 -6.45
N VAL A 40 0.32 15.90 -6.75
CA VAL A 40 -0.27 17.19 -7.16
C VAL A 40 -0.13 18.23 -6.04
N ARG A 41 -0.44 17.87 -4.79
CA ARG A 41 -0.27 18.78 -3.64
C ARG A 41 1.18 19.22 -3.47
N LYS A 42 2.14 18.30 -3.59
CA LYS A 42 3.58 18.62 -3.51
C LYS A 42 4.03 19.58 -4.62
N ARG A 43 3.55 19.38 -5.85
CA ARG A 43 3.85 20.29 -6.97
C ARG A 43 3.25 21.67 -6.75
N ASN A 44 1.97 21.74 -6.36
CA ASN A 44 1.25 23.01 -6.19
C ASN A 44 1.81 23.83 -5.02
N SER A 45 2.39 23.18 -4.01
CA SER A 45 3.05 23.84 -2.88
C SER A 45 4.54 24.13 -3.13
N GLY A 46 5.06 23.85 -4.33
CA GLY A 46 6.46 24.13 -4.69
C GLY A 46 7.49 23.17 -4.08
N HIS A 47 7.07 22.12 -3.36
CA HIS A 47 7.99 21.13 -2.78
C HIS A 47 8.67 20.24 -3.84
N ILE A 48 8.09 20.11 -5.03
CA ILE A 48 8.70 19.43 -6.17
C ILE A 48 8.54 20.26 -7.44
N SER A 49 9.54 20.19 -8.32
CA SER A 49 9.48 20.84 -9.64
C SER A 49 8.52 20.12 -10.59
N ALA A 50 8.12 20.80 -11.67
CA ALA A 50 7.31 20.20 -12.72
C ALA A 50 8.00 18.97 -13.36
N ALA A 51 9.33 19.00 -13.50
CA ALA A 51 10.11 17.89 -14.03
C ALA A 51 10.09 16.67 -13.08
N VAL A 52 10.25 16.89 -11.78
CA VAL A 52 10.15 15.82 -10.76
C VAL A 52 8.75 15.23 -10.75
N PHE A 53 7.70 16.07 -10.78
CA PHE A 53 6.32 15.60 -10.86
C PHE A 53 6.07 14.73 -12.10
N ALA A 54 6.54 15.15 -13.27
CA ALA A 54 6.38 14.39 -14.52
C ALA A 54 7.09 13.03 -14.45
N ALA A 55 8.32 12.99 -13.93
CA ALA A 55 9.07 11.74 -13.74
C ALA A 55 8.37 10.79 -12.76
N SER A 56 7.89 11.31 -11.62
CA SER A 56 7.14 10.52 -10.63
C SER A 56 5.83 9.96 -11.19
N MET A 57 5.09 10.75 -11.97
CA MET A 57 3.86 10.30 -12.64
C MET A 57 4.13 9.22 -13.69
N LEU A 58 5.19 9.37 -14.50
CA LEU A 58 5.59 8.36 -15.46
C LEU A 58 5.93 7.04 -14.77
N ARG A 59 6.71 7.10 -13.68
CA ARG A 59 7.08 5.91 -12.89
C ARG A 59 5.86 5.24 -12.26
N LEU A 60 4.94 6.01 -11.66
CA LEU A 60 3.69 5.48 -11.10
C LEU A 60 2.84 4.78 -12.16
N ARG A 61 2.79 5.33 -13.38
CA ARG A 61 2.08 4.71 -14.49
C ARG A 61 2.71 3.39 -14.90
N LEU A 62 4.02 3.38 -15.16
CA LEU A 62 4.74 2.20 -15.63
C LEU A 62 4.74 1.06 -14.60
N GLU A 63 4.94 1.38 -13.32
CA GLU A 63 5.11 0.37 -12.26
C GLU A 63 3.79 -0.11 -11.66
N VAL A 64 2.72 0.70 -11.71
CA VAL A 64 1.47 0.41 -11.00
C VAL A 64 0.25 0.55 -11.91
N LEU A 65 -0.05 1.75 -12.42
CA LEU A 65 -1.36 2.01 -13.06
C LEU A 65 -1.55 1.19 -14.35
N ASP A 66 -0.54 1.21 -15.22
CA ASP A 66 -0.58 0.59 -16.55
C ASP A 66 0.06 -0.82 -16.56
N ALA A 67 0.70 -1.22 -15.45
CA ALA A 67 1.31 -2.53 -15.27
C ALA A 67 0.25 -3.65 -15.26
N LYS A 68 0.34 -4.61 -16.19
CA LYS A 68 -0.64 -5.71 -16.31
C LYS A 68 -0.44 -6.80 -15.25
N ASP A 69 0.79 -6.93 -14.81
CA ASP A 69 1.31 -7.85 -13.80
C ASP A 69 1.20 -7.28 -12.38
N PHE A 70 0.69 -6.07 -12.18
CA PHE A 70 0.42 -5.50 -10.86
C PHE A 70 -1.08 -5.59 -10.55
N PRO A 71 -1.54 -6.58 -9.75
CA PRO A 71 -2.93 -6.70 -9.32
C PRO A 71 -3.51 -5.42 -8.72
N LYS A 72 -4.67 -5.02 -9.24
CA LYS A 72 -5.52 -3.98 -8.63
C LYS A 72 -6.73 -4.65 -8.01
N LEU A 73 -6.84 -4.54 -6.69
CA LEU A 73 -7.97 -5.09 -5.97
C LEU A 73 -9.25 -4.32 -6.35
N ALA A 74 -10.33 -5.06 -6.56
CA ALA A 74 -11.64 -4.47 -6.82
C ALA A 74 -12.11 -3.72 -5.57
N CYS A 75 -12.60 -2.50 -5.78
CA CYS A 75 -13.22 -1.68 -4.74
C CYS A 75 -14.68 -1.46 -5.11
N ASP A 76 -15.53 -2.43 -4.82
CA ASP A 76 -16.95 -2.39 -5.11
C ASP A 76 -17.78 -2.09 -3.85
N ASN A 77 -19.09 -1.87 -4.03
CA ASN A 77 -19.99 -1.58 -2.91
C ASN A 77 -19.99 -2.70 -1.84
N PRO A 78 -19.95 -4.00 -2.19
CA PRO A 78 -19.77 -5.06 -1.20
C PRO A 78 -18.52 -4.91 -0.33
N LEU A 79 -17.36 -4.59 -0.92
CA LEU A 79 -16.14 -4.36 -0.15
C LEU A 79 -16.29 -3.14 0.79
N ILE A 80 -16.90 -2.07 0.29
CA ILE A 80 -17.11 -0.84 1.07
C ILE A 80 -18.04 -1.13 2.26
N ASP A 81 -19.15 -1.82 2.04
CA ASP A 81 -20.10 -2.20 3.08
C ASP A 81 -19.45 -3.09 4.15
N ALA A 82 -18.67 -4.10 3.71
CA ALA A 82 -17.92 -4.98 4.58
C ALA A 82 -16.86 -4.21 5.42
N SER A 83 -16.40 -3.05 4.96
CA SER A 83 -15.43 -2.23 5.71
C SER A 83 -16.06 -1.44 6.85
N LEU A 84 -17.37 -1.12 6.79
CA LEU A 84 -18.03 -0.21 7.74
C LEU A 84 -17.84 -0.58 9.22
N PRO A 85 -17.92 -1.85 9.63
CA PRO A 85 -17.66 -2.23 11.03
C PRO A 85 -16.24 -1.88 11.51
N LEU A 86 -15.24 -1.92 10.62
CA LEU A 86 -13.83 -1.66 10.96
C LEU A 86 -13.57 -0.19 11.32
N LEU A 87 -14.30 0.74 10.69
CA LEU A 87 -14.14 2.18 10.91
C LEU A 87 -14.38 2.52 12.38
N SER A 88 -15.47 1.99 12.94
CA SER A 88 -15.83 2.21 14.35
C SER A 88 -14.99 1.36 15.31
N LYS A 89 -14.69 0.11 14.94
CA LYS A 89 -13.89 -0.81 15.77
C LYS A 89 -12.48 -0.29 16.03
N HIS A 90 -11.85 0.33 15.03
CA HIS A 90 -10.45 0.76 15.10
C HIS A 90 -10.23 2.26 15.06
N ALA A 91 -11.30 3.06 14.93
CA ALA A 91 -11.23 4.52 14.78
C ALA A 91 -10.32 4.96 13.61
N ILE A 92 -10.45 4.27 12.47
CA ILE A 92 -9.72 4.56 11.22
C ILE A 92 -10.62 5.28 10.21
N ASN A 93 -10.01 5.98 9.24
CA ASN A 93 -10.77 6.69 8.22
C ASN A 93 -11.39 5.72 7.19
N SER A 94 -12.25 6.24 6.32
CA SER A 94 -12.94 5.44 5.30
C SER A 94 -12.00 4.73 4.33
N THR A 95 -10.96 5.41 3.85
CA THR A 95 -9.98 4.81 2.93
C THR A 95 -9.21 3.69 3.63
N ASP A 96 -8.72 3.95 4.84
CA ASP A 96 -8.00 2.98 5.65
C ASP A 96 -8.86 1.75 5.95
N GLY A 97 -10.16 1.94 6.24
CA GLY A 97 -11.10 0.85 6.43
C GLY A 97 -11.28 -0.02 5.19
N VAL A 98 -11.43 0.60 4.01
CA VAL A 98 -11.54 -0.13 2.74
C VAL A 98 -10.24 -0.86 2.40
N VAL A 99 -9.08 -0.23 2.61
CA VAL A 99 -7.76 -0.88 2.44
C VAL A 99 -7.64 -2.08 3.37
N LEU A 100 -7.95 -1.93 4.65
CA LEU A 100 -7.89 -3.01 5.62
C LEU A 100 -8.81 -4.17 5.23
N GLN A 101 -10.07 -3.89 4.86
CA GLN A 101 -11.01 -4.91 4.44
C GLN A 101 -10.54 -5.64 3.17
N ALA A 102 -9.97 -4.92 2.20
CA ALA A 102 -9.41 -5.52 0.99
C ALA A 102 -8.25 -6.47 1.34
N THR A 103 -7.35 -6.04 2.22
CA THR A 103 -6.22 -6.85 2.67
C THR A 103 -6.68 -8.09 3.43
N LEU A 104 -7.67 -7.98 4.32
CA LEU A 104 -8.23 -9.13 5.02
C LEU A 104 -8.85 -10.15 4.06
N SER A 105 -9.53 -9.66 3.02
CA SER A 105 -10.18 -10.51 2.02
C SER A 105 -9.16 -11.32 1.22
N VAL A 106 -8.06 -10.69 0.77
CA VAL A 106 -7.00 -11.41 0.04
C VAL A 106 -6.14 -12.29 0.96
N ALA A 107 -5.90 -11.87 2.20
CA ALA A 107 -5.19 -12.68 3.20
C ALA A 107 -5.95 -13.97 3.51
N ALA A 108 -7.28 -13.89 3.69
CA ALA A 108 -8.12 -15.06 3.92
C ALA A 108 -8.03 -16.06 2.75
N GLN A 109 -8.05 -15.56 1.50
CA GLN A 109 -7.88 -16.41 0.31
C GLN A 109 -6.48 -17.03 0.22
N ALA A 110 -5.43 -16.26 0.52
CA ALA A 110 -4.05 -16.75 0.52
C ALA A 110 -3.80 -17.83 1.57
N ARG A 111 -4.36 -17.65 2.77
CA ARG A 111 -4.25 -18.60 3.89
C ARG A 111 -4.86 -19.96 3.56
N ALA A 112 -5.92 -19.98 2.76
CA ALA A 112 -6.48 -21.22 2.23
C ALA A 112 -5.49 -22.01 1.34
N LEU A 113 -4.46 -21.34 0.81
CA LEU A 113 -3.37 -21.91 0.01
C LEU A 113 -2.03 -21.93 0.77
N ALA A 114 -2.05 -21.89 2.11
CA ALA A 114 -0.87 -21.84 2.97
C ALA A 114 0.11 -20.67 2.68
N ASN A 115 -0.41 -19.57 2.13
CA ASN A 115 0.31 -18.30 1.97
C ASN A 115 -0.29 -17.24 2.90
N ASP A 116 0.36 -16.07 3.02
CA ASP A 116 -0.24 -14.93 3.72
C ASP A 116 0.12 -13.61 3.01
N TYR A 117 -0.60 -12.55 3.37
CA TYR A 117 -0.36 -11.19 2.89
C TYR A 117 0.23 -10.31 3.99
N VAL A 118 1.13 -9.41 3.58
CA VAL A 118 1.72 -8.39 4.44
C VAL A 118 1.14 -7.04 4.05
N LEU A 119 0.54 -6.34 5.01
CA LEU A 119 0.16 -4.94 4.83
C LEU A 119 1.39 -4.05 5.01
N VAL A 120 1.76 -3.34 3.94
CA VAL A 120 2.86 -2.37 3.97
C VAL A 120 2.29 -0.94 4.03
N ALA A 121 2.44 -0.27 5.16
CA ALA A 121 1.95 1.10 5.36
C ALA A 121 2.79 1.82 6.41
N SER A 122 2.68 3.15 6.52
CA SER A 122 3.34 3.93 7.58
C SER A 122 2.37 4.66 8.50
N ASP A 123 1.06 4.59 8.22
CA ASP A 123 0.05 5.10 9.16
C ASP A 123 -0.07 4.12 10.33
N GLN A 124 0.37 4.55 11.51
CA GLN A 124 0.38 3.73 12.72
C GLN A 124 -1.01 3.27 13.15
N ARG A 125 -2.07 4.02 12.87
CA ARG A 125 -3.43 3.63 13.23
C ARG A 125 -3.88 2.48 12.34
N LEU A 126 -3.63 2.58 11.03
CA LEU A 126 -3.92 1.48 10.09
C LEU A 126 -3.12 0.22 10.42
N LEU A 127 -1.82 0.34 10.73
CA LEU A 127 -0.99 -0.81 11.09
C LEU A 127 -1.48 -1.50 12.37
N LYS A 128 -1.83 -0.73 13.41
CA LYS A 128 -2.40 -1.27 14.66
C LYS A 128 -3.73 -1.98 14.41
N ALA A 129 -4.60 -1.40 13.58
CA ALA A 129 -5.87 -2.01 13.20
C ALA A 129 -5.63 -3.35 12.48
N ALA A 130 -4.70 -3.38 11.52
CA ALA A 130 -4.34 -4.58 10.77
C ALA A 130 -3.78 -5.69 11.68
N GLN A 131 -2.89 -5.36 12.61
CA GLN A 131 -2.36 -6.29 13.60
C GLN A 131 -3.46 -6.84 14.51
N ALA A 132 -4.40 -6.00 14.94
CA ALA A 132 -5.54 -6.42 15.76
C ALA A 132 -6.49 -7.38 15.02
N GLU A 133 -6.51 -7.35 13.69
CA GLU A 133 -7.22 -8.32 12.83
C GLU A 133 -6.35 -9.52 12.41
N GLY A 134 -5.13 -9.64 12.95
CA GLY A 134 -4.24 -10.76 12.73
C GLY A 134 -3.52 -10.74 11.37
N LEU A 135 -3.35 -9.57 10.75
CA LEU A 135 -2.51 -9.41 9.55
C LEU A 135 -1.04 -9.25 9.93
N LEU A 136 -0.16 -9.77 9.06
CA LEU A 136 1.24 -9.39 9.06
C LEU A 136 1.36 -7.95 8.55
N THR A 137 2.23 -7.17 9.18
CA THR A 137 2.41 -5.75 8.86
C THR A 137 3.87 -5.40 8.73
N PHE A 138 4.19 -4.45 7.86
CA PHE A 138 5.51 -3.86 7.74
C PHE A 138 5.43 -2.33 7.60
N ASP A 139 6.15 -1.61 8.44
CA ASP A 139 6.33 -0.18 8.37
C ASP A 139 7.72 0.19 7.81
N PRO A 140 7.78 0.74 6.58
CA PRO A 140 9.05 1.17 6.02
C PRO A 140 9.65 2.41 6.71
N GLU A 141 8.92 3.15 7.56
CA GLU A 141 9.50 4.30 8.29
C GLU A 141 10.21 3.90 9.58
N THR A 142 9.67 2.92 10.30
CA THR A 142 10.16 2.56 11.64
C THR A 142 10.88 1.21 11.70
N GLN A 143 10.69 0.35 10.70
CA GLN A 143 11.35 -0.94 10.62
C GLN A 143 12.49 -0.92 9.60
N ASP A 144 13.37 -1.92 9.69
CA ASP A 144 14.60 -1.98 8.91
C ASP A 144 14.63 -3.19 7.95
N GLN A 145 15.78 -3.38 7.31
CA GLN A 145 15.99 -4.50 6.39
C GLN A 145 15.92 -5.87 7.09
N ALA A 146 16.30 -5.95 8.38
CA ALA A 146 16.24 -7.20 9.12
C ALA A 146 14.78 -7.62 9.35
N ALA A 147 13.89 -6.65 9.60
CA ALA A 147 12.46 -6.89 9.69
C ALA A 147 11.80 -7.19 8.32
N LEU A 148 12.28 -6.58 7.24
CA LEU A 148 11.73 -6.80 5.89
C LEU A 148 12.08 -8.19 5.34
N SER A 149 13.33 -8.62 5.52
CA SER A 149 13.87 -9.84 4.89
C SER A 149 13.02 -11.11 5.08
N PRO A 150 12.51 -11.45 6.29
CA PRO A 150 11.66 -12.64 6.46
C PRO A 150 10.30 -12.53 5.78
N LEU A 151 9.83 -11.31 5.47
CA LEU A 151 8.52 -11.06 4.85
C LEU A 151 8.54 -11.20 3.31
N LEU A 152 9.73 -11.22 2.71
CA LEU A 152 9.85 -11.32 1.25
C LEU A 152 9.54 -12.73 0.72
N GLY A 153 9.54 -13.73 1.60
CA GLY A 153 9.49 -15.15 1.21
C GLY A 153 10.75 -15.58 0.45
N PRO A 154 10.82 -16.85 0.01
CA PRO A 154 11.85 -17.31 -0.92
C PRO A 154 11.73 -16.63 -2.30
#